data_AF-A0A7C7KZ54-F1
#
_entry.id   AF-A0A7C7KZ54-F1
#
_cell.length_a   1.000
_cell.length_b   1.000
_cell.length_c   1.000
_cell.angle_alpha   90.00
_cell.angle_beta   90.00
_cell.angle_gamma   90.00
#
_symmetry.space_group_name_H-M   'P 1'
#
loop_
_entity.id
_entity.type
_entity.pdbx_description
1 polymer ?
#
loop_
_entity_poly.entity_id
_entity_poly.type
_entity_poly.pdbx_seq_one_letter_code
_entity_poly.pdbx_strand_id
1 'polypeptide(L)'
;MKPIGEEITDYAIIQDSNGKIRTTIAGNKDGIGFISLGYVDSSVKAVTLDGTYPTVETVQNGEYAISRTLWMITKGEPDEGEQAFLDFVLSEEGQRIVVDVHFIPVKVQGSSIN
;
A
#
# COMPACT_ATOMS: atom_id res chain seq x y z
N MET A 1 11.80 3.73 14.80
CA MET A 1 12.02 2.29 14.53
C MET A 1 13.32 1.91 15.22
N LYS A 2 13.36 0.84 16.02
CA LYS A 2 14.67 0.33 16.48
C LYS A 2 15.45 -0.11 15.24
N PRO A 3 16.77 0.18 15.13
CA PRO A 3 17.58 -0.42 14.10
C PRO A 3 17.40 -1.93 14.19
N ILE A 4 17.01 -2.55 13.09
CA ILE A 4 17.15 -4.00 12.96
C ILE A 4 18.67 -4.19 13.00
N GLY A 5 19.20 -4.88 14.00
CA GLY A 5 20.65 -5.08 14.18
C GLY A 5 21.26 -6.01 13.12
N GLU A 6 20.61 -6.14 11.97
CA GLU A 6 20.97 -6.99 10.86
C GLU A 6 21.15 -6.11 9.63
N GLU A 7 22.26 -6.31 8.93
CA GLU A 7 22.52 -5.62 7.69
C GLU A 7 21.82 -6.29 6.52
N ILE A 8 21.41 -5.47 5.54
CA ILE A 8 20.91 -5.99 4.27
C ILE A 8 22.08 -6.68 3.57
N THR A 9 21.87 -7.88 3.06
CA THR A 9 22.88 -8.62 2.31
C THR A 9 23.33 -7.87 1.05
N ASP A 10 24.62 -7.90 0.72
CA ASP A 10 25.19 -7.32 -0.51
C ASP A 10 24.64 -7.94 -1.81
N TYR A 11 23.98 -9.11 -1.70
CA TYR A 11 23.30 -9.75 -2.84
C TYR A 11 21.93 -9.14 -3.15
N ALA A 12 21.38 -8.30 -2.27
CA ALA A 12 20.08 -7.67 -2.48
C ALA A 12 20.20 -6.58 -3.55
N ILE A 13 19.44 -6.71 -4.63
CA ILE A 13 19.32 -5.66 -5.64
C ILE A 13 18.40 -4.57 -5.10
N ILE A 14 18.91 -3.34 -5.04
CA ILE A 14 18.14 -2.17 -4.57
C ILE A 14 17.44 -1.51 -5.76
N GLN A 15 16.14 -1.25 -5.61
CA GLN A 15 15.32 -0.52 -6.58
C GLN A 15 14.52 0.57 -5.86
N ASP A 16 14.25 1.67 -6.56
CA ASP A 16 13.64 2.88 -5.99
C ASP A 16 12.12 2.99 -6.22
N SER A 17 11.50 2.00 -6.86
CA SER A 17 10.08 2.05 -7.21
C SER A 17 9.47 0.67 -7.41
N ASN A 18 8.16 0.57 -7.14
CA ASN A 18 7.38 -0.65 -7.38
C ASN A 18 7.52 -1.13 -8.84
N GLY A 19 7.50 -0.20 -9.80
CA GLY A 19 7.65 -0.52 -11.23
C GLY A 19 9.00 -1.18 -11.54
N LYS A 20 10.11 -0.63 -11.04
CA LYS A 20 11.44 -1.23 -11.24
C LYS A 20 11.61 -2.57 -10.53
N ILE A 21 11.07 -2.72 -9.30
CA ILE A 21 11.04 -4.01 -8.61
C ILE A 21 10.28 -5.03 -9.47
N ARG A 22 9.07 -4.71 -9.91
CA ARG A 22 8.24 -5.59 -10.75
C ARG A 22 8.98 -6.02 -12.02
N THR A 23 9.54 -5.09 -12.77
CA THR A 23 10.32 -5.39 -13.99
C THR A 23 11.54 -6.28 -13.69
N THR A 24 12.25 -6.01 -12.58
CA THR A 24 13.40 -6.82 -12.16
C THR A 24 12.99 -8.25 -11.83
N ILE A 25 11.90 -8.43 -11.07
CA ILE A 25 11.37 -9.75 -10.70
C ILE A 25 10.83 -10.49 -11.92
N ALA A 26 10.10 -9.82 -12.81
CA ALA A 26 9.57 -10.43 -14.04
C ALA A 26 10.68 -10.97 -14.95
N GLY A 27 11.87 -10.35 -14.93
CA GLY A 27 13.06 -10.80 -15.67
C GLY A 27 13.92 -11.83 -14.93
N ASN A 28 13.63 -12.16 -13.67
CA ASN A 28 14.45 -13.02 -12.83
C ASN A 28 13.61 -14.10 -12.15
N LYS A 29 13.67 -15.33 -12.68
CA LYS A 29 12.89 -16.47 -12.19
C LYS A 29 13.14 -16.83 -10.71
N ASP A 30 14.31 -16.47 -10.18
CA ASP A 30 14.71 -16.77 -8.79
C ASP A 30 14.59 -15.53 -7.88
N GLY A 31 14.06 -14.41 -8.41
CA GLY A 31 13.91 -13.16 -7.68
C GLY A 31 12.70 -13.14 -6.75
N ILE A 32 12.87 -12.52 -5.59
CA ILE A 32 11.79 -12.14 -4.67
C ILE A 32 11.93 -10.67 -4.27
N GLY A 33 10.80 -9.97 -4.15
CA GLY A 33 10.75 -8.58 -3.75
C GLY A 33 9.38 -8.21 -3.21
N PHE A 34 9.25 -7.01 -2.65
CA PHE A 34 8.00 -6.48 -2.14
C PHE A 34 7.55 -5.30 -3.00
N ILE A 35 6.27 -5.27 -3.36
CA ILE A 35 5.63 -4.15 -4.05
C ILE A 35 4.26 -3.88 -3.41
N SER A 36 3.74 -2.67 -3.62
CA SER A 36 2.36 -2.33 -3.24
C SER A 36 1.38 -3.17 -4.05
N LEU A 37 0.28 -3.61 -3.42
CA LEU A 37 -0.71 -4.49 -4.04
C LEU A 37 -1.20 -3.99 -5.41
N GLY A 38 -1.41 -2.69 -5.54
CA GLY A 38 -1.83 -2.04 -6.78
C GLY A 38 -0.87 -2.15 -7.97
N TYR A 39 0.38 -2.60 -7.75
CA TYR A 39 1.37 -2.81 -8.80
C TYR A 39 1.47 -4.26 -9.27
N VAL A 40 0.79 -5.20 -8.60
CA VAL A 40 0.74 -6.59 -9.02
C VAL A 40 -0.04 -6.70 -10.32
N ASP A 41 0.57 -7.31 -11.33
CA ASP A 41 -0.05 -7.63 -12.61
C ASP A 41 0.35 -9.05 -13.05
N SER A 42 0.01 -9.45 -14.27
CA SER A 42 0.32 -10.78 -14.80
C SER A 42 1.81 -11.07 -15.00
N SER A 43 2.71 -10.07 -14.90
CA SER A 43 4.16 -10.26 -15.05
C SER A 43 4.83 -10.80 -13.79
N VAL A 44 4.15 -10.76 -12.65
CA VAL A 44 4.65 -11.24 -11.35
C VAL A 44 3.60 -12.08 -10.64
N LYS A 45 4.04 -12.90 -9.68
CA LYS A 45 3.15 -13.72 -8.85
C LYS A 45 3.15 -13.20 -7.41
N ALA A 46 2.00 -12.77 -6.93
CA ALA A 46 1.83 -12.51 -5.50
C ALA A 46 1.86 -13.83 -4.71
N VAL A 47 2.49 -13.79 -3.54
CA VAL A 47 2.59 -14.95 -2.63
C VAL A 47 1.56 -14.84 -1.52
N THR A 48 1.08 -15.99 -1.05
CA THR A 48 0.26 -16.05 0.16
C THR A 48 1.11 -15.79 1.39
N LEU A 49 0.54 -15.10 2.37
CA LEU A 49 1.12 -14.97 3.70
C LEU A 49 0.26 -15.79 4.67
N ASP A 50 0.85 -16.79 5.31
CA ASP A 50 0.16 -17.69 6.26
C ASP A 50 -1.14 -18.31 5.71
N GLY A 51 -1.18 -18.56 4.40
CA GLY A 51 -2.35 -19.12 3.69
C GLY A 51 -3.31 -18.08 3.12
N THR A 52 -3.19 -16.80 3.47
CA THR A 52 -4.03 -15.72 2.95
C THR A 52 -3.44 -15.14 1.68
N TYR A 53 -4.24 -15.05 0.61
CA TYR A 53 -3.87 -14.37 -0.63
C TYR A 53 -4.15 -12.86 -0.52
N PRO A 54 -3.25 -11.98 -1.02
CA PRO A 54 -3.47 -10.54 -0.95
C PRO A 54 -4.53 -10.11 -1.96
N THR A 55 -5.68 -9.65 -1.46
CA THR A 55 -6.75 -9.01 -2.22
C THR A 55 -7.17 -7.73 -1.51
N VAL A 56 -7.96 -6.87 -2.17
CA VAL A 56 -8.52 -5.69 -1.51
C VAL A 56 -9.33 -6.08 -0.27
N GLU A 57 -10.13 -7.15 -0.39
CA GLU A 57 -10.97 -7.67 0.69
C GLU A 57 -10.13 -8.19 1.86
N THR A 58 -9.14 -9.06 1.61
CA THR A 58 -8.31 -9.65 2.68
C THR A 58 -7.42 -8.62 3.36
N VAL A 59 -7.07 -7.53 2.67
CA VAL A 59 -6.37 -6.41 3.29
C VAL A 59 -7.32 -5.57 4.15
N GLN A 60 -8.54 -5.29 3.67
CA GLN A 60 -9.52 -4.48 4.41
C GLN A 60 -10.04 -5.18 5.67
N ASN A 61 -10.25 -6.49 5.63
CA ASN A 61 -10.74 -7.27 6.77
C ASN A 61 -9.62 -7.67 7.75
N GLY A 62 -8.35 -7.40 7.41
CA GLY A 62 -7.18 -7.68 8.25
C GLY A 62 -6.64 -9.11 8.17
N GLU A 63 -7.21 -9.99 7.33
CA GLU A 63 -6.71 -11.35 7.12
C GLU A 63 -5.33 -11.39 6.46
N TYR A 64 -5.02 -10.41 5.60
CA TYR A 64 -3.69 -10.22 5.04
C TYR A 64 -2.89 -9.25 5.91
N ALA A 65 -2.02 -9.79 6.76
CA ALA A 65 -1.36 -9.05 7.83
C ALA A 65 -0.37 -7.97 7.38
N ILE A 66 0.14 -8.02 6.15
CA ILE A 66 1.05 -6.99 5.61
C ILE A 66 0.21 -5.91 4.94
N SER A 67 -0.17 -4.92 5.73
CA SER A 67 -0.81 -3.69 5.28
C SER A 67 -0.37 -2.52 6.14
N ARG A 68 -0.61 -1.29 5.65
CA ARG A 68 -0.39 -0.08 6.44
C ARG A 68 -1.40 0.99 6.07
N THR A 69 -1.88 1.70 7.08
CA THR A 69 -2.67 2.92 6.89
C THR A 69 -1.75 4.05 6.44
N LEU A 70 -2.16 4.78 5.40
CA LEU A 70 -1.54 6.04 5.02
C LEU A 70 -2.19 7.16 5.83
N TRP A 71 -1.42 7.76 6.72
CA TRP A 71 -1.91 8.79 7.62
C TRP A 71 -1.67 10.19 7.02
N MET A 72 -2.69 11.03 7.10
CA MET A 72 -2.54 12.48 6.98
C MET A 72 -2.30 13.03 8.39
N ILE A 73 -1.21 13.79 8.58
CA ILE A 73 -0.78 14.25 9.91
C ILE A 73 -0.64 15.76 9.88
N THR A 74 -1.37 16.44 10.77
CA THR A 74 -1.27 17.89 11.00
C THR A 74 -0.51 18.16 12.31
N LYS A 75 0.04 19.37 12.44
CA LYS A 75 0.68 19.82 13.68
C LYS A 75 -0.33 20.59 14.52
N GLY A 76 -1.13 19.86 15.30
CA GLY A 76 -2.25 20.43 16.04
C GLY A 76 -3.53 20.44 15.21
N GLU A 77 -4.49 21.27 15.61
CA GLU A 77 -5.75 21.44 14.88
C GLU A 77 -5.49 22.07 13.50
N PRO A 78 -6.09 21.52 12.42
CA PRO A 78 -5.93 22.08 11.09
C PRO A 78 -6.55 23.48 10.99
N ASP A 79 -5.92 24.35 10.20
CA ASP A 79 -6.58 25.58 9.76
C ASP A 79 -7.68 25.31 8.71
N GLU A 80 -8.37 26.36 8.26
CA GLU A 80 -9.47 26.23 7.30
C GLU A 80 -9.04 25.57 5.98
N GLY A 81 -7.85 25.91 5.47
CA GLY A 81 -7.35 25.36 4.22
C GLY A 81 -6.90 23.91 4.37
N GLU A 82 -6.23 23.60 5.48
CA GLU A 82 -5.84 22.24 5.83
C GLU A 82 -7.07 21.34 6.02
N GLN A 83 -8.09 21.80 6.75
CA GLN A 83 -9.33 21.07 6.95
C GLN A 83 -10.06 20.84 5.62
N ALA A 84 -10.18 21.86 4.77
CA ALA A 84 -10.81 21.72 3.45
C ALA A 84 -10.10 20.67 2.58
N PHE A 85 -8.77 20.60 2.65
CA PHE A 85 -8.02 19.57 1.95
C PHE A 85 -8.23 18.17 2.53
N LEU A 86 -8.24 18.02 3.86
CA LEU A 86 -8.55 16.75 4.52
C LEU A 86 -9.96 16.26 4.16
N ASP A 87 -10.94 17.16 4.14
CA ASP A 87 -12.32 16.88 3.75
C ASP A 87 -12.40 16.42 2.29
N PHE A 88 -11.66 17.08 1.38
CA PHE A 88 -11.55 16.64 -0.01
C PHE A 88 -10.93 15.24 -0.11
N VAL A 89 -9.82 14.98 0.57
CA VAL A 89 -9.16 13.65 0.55
C VAL A 89 -10.12 12.56 1.04
N LEU A 90 -10.94 12.85 2.05
CA LEU A 90 -11.93 11.93 2.62
C LEU A 90 -13.26 11.91 1.86
N SER A 91 -13.48 12.79 0.90
CA SER A 91 -14.70 12.85 0.09
C SER A 91 -14.83 11.66 -0.86
N GLU A 92 -16.01 11.46 -1.45
CA GLU A 92 -16.19 10.42 -2.48
C GLU A 92 -15.27 10.63 -3.70
N GLU A 93 -15.02 11.89 -4.06
CA GLU A 93 -14.09 12.24 -5.15
C GLU A 93 -12.65 11.87 -4.79
N GLY A 94 -12.19 12.29 -3.61
CA GLY A 94 -10.84 11.97 -3.12
C GLY A 94 -10.62 10.47 -3.00
N GLN A 95 -11.60 9.73 -2.48
CA GLN A 95 -11.53 8.28 -2.37
C GLN A 95 -11.59 7.57 -3.72
N ARG A 96 -12.24 8.15 -4.74
CA ARG A 96 -12.18 7.62 -6.10
C ARG A 96 -10.78 7.77 -6.69
N ILE A 97 -10.12 8.91 -6.48
CA ILE A 97 -8.72 9.10 -6.90
C ILE A 97 -7.81 8.06 -6.23
N VAL A 98 -8.02 7.76 -4.94
CA VAL A 98 -7.28 6.71 -4.21
C VAL A 98 -7.38 5.34 -4.92
N VAL A 99 -8.58 4.98 -5.38
CA VAL A 99 -8.79 3.75 -6.16
C VAL A 99 -8.09 3.82 -7.52
N ASP A 100 -8.21 4.94 -8.23
CA ASP A 100 -7.61 5.13 -9.56
C ASP A 100 -6.08 5.05 -9.53
N VAL A 101 -5.46 5.42 -8.42
CA VAL A 101 -4.01 5.26 -8.18
C VAL A 101 -3.65 3.93 -7.50
N HIS A 102 -4.56 2.97 -7.48
CA HIS A 102 -4.40 1.58 -7.04
C HIS A 102 -4.17 1.39 -5.53
N PHE A 103 -4.66 2.32 -4.71
CA PHE A 103 -4.71 2.16 -3.25
C PHE A 103 -6.10 1.69 -2.79
N ILE A 104 -6.17 1.25 -1.54
CA ILE A 104 -7.40 0.79 -0.91
C ILE A 104 -8.09 1.98 -0.23
N PRO A 105 -9.36 2.29 -0.55
CA PRO A 105 -10.07 3.42 0.05
C PRO A 105 -10.42 3.14 1.52
N VAL A 106 -10.47 4.19 2.33
CA VAL A 106 -10.82 4.10 3.75
C VAL A 106 -12.34 4.10 3.99
N LYS A 107 -13.13 4.55 3.01
CA LYS A 107 -14.59 4.45 3.01
C LYS A 107 -15.01 3.34 2.06
N VAL A 108 -15.53 2.25 2.61
CA VAL A 108 -16.22 1.22 1.82
C VAL A 108 -17.58 1.80 1.42
N GLN A 109 -17.99 1.68 0.15
CA GLN A 109 -19.38 1.96 -0.23
C GLN A 109 -20.31 1.11 0.65
N GLY A 110 -20.93 1.73 1.68
CA GLY A 110 -21.86 1.07 2.60
C GLY A 110 -21.46 0.97 4.08
N SER A 111 -20.37 1.59 4.55
CA SER A 111 -20.05 1.57 6.00
C SER A 111 -19.65 2.95 6.53
N SER A 112 -20.55 3.52 7.33
CA SER A 112 -20.28 4.69 8.17
C SER A 112 -19.31 4.27 9.27
N ILE A 113 -18.15 4.93 9.34
CA ILE A 113 -17.25 4.80 10.48
C ILE A 113 -17.64 5.92 11.46
N ASN A 114 -18.10 5.51 12.64
CA ASN A 114 -18.32 6.38 13.81
C ASN A 114 -16.98 6.79 14.43
#